data_AF-A0A8D2IUB1-F1
#
_entry.id   AF-A0A8D2IUB1-F1
#
_cell.length_a   1.000
_cell.length_b   1.000
_cell.length_c   1.000
_cell.angle_alpha   90.00
_cell.angle_beta   90.00
_cell.angle_gamma   90.00
#
_symmetry.space_group_name_H-M   'P 1'
#
loop_
_entity.id
_entity.type
_entity.pdbx_description
1 polymer ?
#
loop_
_entity_poly.entity_id
_entity_poly.type
_entity_poly.pdbx_seq_one_letter_code
_entity_poly.pdbx_strand_id
1 'polypeptide(L)'
;KIGNIILNTIGVRIKDLTKQTQKDKQLITEVRVQMEEQDKKFKNQMIKIDQVSKSGIEIQDRQQRPNLCLTGYPEDGNENDKLIQSYWIGLNPFFQMSYLQHMILMQCIELAHEELEEKHQENMTSIMIEGYQIQVFPDLCTETLQWRRYMFQDCQILKKNTIIYSWGFPIFGGFSYNGKYYSVDTKEEVLKRTGMPHFIRYPHTQSHTNIF
;
A
#
# COMPACT_ATOMS: atom_id res chain seq x y z
N LYS A 1 -29.81 -53.80 -52.81
CA LYS A 1 -30.81 -53.29 -51.82
C LYS A 1 -30.18 -52.95 -50.47
N ILE A 2 -29.38 -53.84 -49.86
CA ILE A 2 -28.73 -53.61 -48.54
C ILE A 2 -27.81 -52.37 -48.54
N GLY A 3 -27.00 -52.16 -49.58
CA GLY A 3 -26.09 -51.01 -49.67
C GLY A 3 -26.78 -49.64 -49.58
N ASN A 4 -27.95 -49.47 -50.21
CA ASN A 4 -28.70 -48.22 -50.15
C ASN A 4 -29.25 -47.93 -48.74
N ILE A 5 -29.62 -48.97 -48.00
CA ILE A 5 -30.08 -48.84 -46.62
C ILE A 5 -28.94 -48.33 -45.74
N ILE A 6 -27.75 -48.93 -45.86
CA ILE A 6 -26.55 -48.54 -45.09
C ILE A 6 -26.16 -47.08 -45.40
N LEU A 7 -26.11 -46.70 -46.68
CA LEU A 7 -25.76 -45.34 -47.08
C LEU A 7 -26.77 -44.31 -46.55
N ASN A 8 -28.07 -44.63 -46.57
CA ASN A 8 -29.10 -43.75 -46.00
C ASN A 8 -28.94 -43.60 -44.49
N THR A 9 -28.69 -44.69 -43.74
CA THR A 9 -28.47 -44.63 -42.29
C THR A 9 -27.23 -43.81 -41.93
N ILE A 10 -26.13 -43.98 -42.67
CA ILE A 10 -24.91 -43.19 -42.48
C ILE A 10 -25.20 -41.70 -42.77
N GLY A 11 -25.89 -41.40 -43.86
CA GLY A 11 -26.24 -40.03 -44.22
C GLY A 11 -27.10 -39.31 -43.16
N VAL A 12 -28.05 -40.00 -42.55
CA VAL A 12 -28.86 -39.45 -41.44
C VAL A 12 -27.97 -39.15 -40.22
N ARG A 13 -27.13 -40.10 -39.81
CA ARG A 13 -26.22 -39.88 -38.66
C ARG A 13 -25.25 -38.72 -38.87
N ILE A 14 -24.71 -38.55 -40.08
CA ILE A 14 -23.83 -37.41 -40.40
C ILE A 14 -24.58 -36.08 -40.27
N LYS A 15 -25.84 -36.01 -40.72
CA LYS A 15 -26.68 -34.80 -40.57
C LYS A 15 -26.97 -34.49 -39.10
N ASP A 16 -27.18 -35.49 -38.27
CA ASP A 16 -27.43 -35.29 -36.84
C ASP A 16 -26.15 -34.82 -36.11
N LEU A 17 -25.00 -35.44 -36.41
CA LEU A 17 -23.70 -35.05 -35.85
C LEU A 17 -23.29 -33.63 -36.25
N THR A 18 -23.55 -33.23 -37.50
CA THR A 18 -23.26 -31.86 -37.98
C THR A 18 -24.17 -30.83 -37.31
N LYS A 19 -25.46 -31.13 -37.14
CA LYS A 19 -26.38 -30.28 -36.36
C LYS A 19 -25.94 -30.16 -34.90
N GLN A 20 -25.53 -31.25 -34.27
CA GLN A 20 -25.05 -31.24 -32.89
C GLN A 20 -23.77 -30.40 -32.76
N THR A 21 -22.81 -30.61 -33.66
CA THR A 21 -21.56 -29.84 -33.68
C THR A 21 -21.83 -28.34 -33.85
N GLN A 22 -22.81 -27.95 -34.66
CA GLN A 22 -23.18 -26.55 -34.84
C GLN A 22 -23.79 -25.96 -33.56
N LYS A 23 -24.65 -26.72 -32.85
CA LYS A 23 -25.20 -26.31 -31.55
C LYS A 23 -24.10 -26.15 -30.50
N ASP A 24 -23.17 -27.11 -30.43
CA ASP A 24 -22.06 -27.06 -29.47
C ASP A 24 -21.15 -25.85 -29.74
N LYS A 25 -20.89 -25.52 -31.01
CA LYS A 25 -20.14 -24.29 -31.38
C LYS A 25 -20.84 -23.01 -30.96
N GLN A 26 -22.17 -22.94 -31.11
CA GLN A 26 -22.96 -21.79 -30.65
C GLN A 26 -22.89 -21.67 -29.12
N LEU A 27 -23.09 -22.77 -28.40
CA LEU A 27 -23.00 -22.81 -26.94
C LEU A 27 -21.61 -22.39 -26.44
N ILE A 28 -20.53 -22.89 -27.03
CA ILE A 28 -19.16 -22.49 -26.68
C ILE A 28 -18.95 -20.99 -26.90
N THR A 29 -19.50 -20.44 -27.99
CA THR A 29 -19.39 -19.01 -28.28
C THR A 29 -20.15 -18.18 -27.25
N GLU A 30 -21.37 -18.58 -26.90
CA GLU A 30 -22.17 -17.93 -25.85
C GLU A 30 -21.47 -17.95 -24.49
N VAL A 31 -20.92 -19.09 -24.08
CA VAL A 31 -20.16 -19.22 -22.83
C VAL A 31 -18.93 -18.31 -22.83
N ARG A 32 -18.19 -18.23 -23.94
CA ARG A 32 -17.03 -17.31 -24.05
C ARG A 32 -17.42 -15.86 -23.87
N VAL A 33 -18.50 -15.42 -24.53
CA VAL A 33 -19.01 -14.04 -24.39
C VAL A 33 -19.41 -13.77 -22.93
N GLN A 34 -20.12 -14.71 -22.28
CA GLN A 34 -20.49 -14.58 -20.87
C GLN A 34 -19.27 -14.49 -19.94
N MET A 35 -18.23 -15.29 -20.19
CA MET A 35 -16.98 -15.22 -19.43
C MET A 35 -16.26 -13.89 -19.61
N GLU A 36 -16.20 -13.34 -20.82
CA GLU A 36 -15.61 -12.03 -21.08
C GLU A 36 -16.38 -10.90 -20.39
N GLU A 37 -17.71 -10.98 -20.36
CA GLU A 37 -18.54 -10.03 -19.62
C GLU A 37 -18.33 -10.13 -18.10
N GLN A 38 -18.20 -11.34 -17.57
CA GLN A 38 -17.88 -11.55 -16.15
C GLN A 38 -16.49 -11.02 -15.79
N ASP A 39 -15.47 -11.24 -16.62
CA ASP A 39 -14.13 -10.72 -16.40
C ASP A 39 -14.12 -9.18 -16.38
N LYS A 40 -14.85 -8.53 -17.31
CA LYS A 40 -15.02 -7.07 -17.30
C LYS A 40 -15.70 -6.58 -16.02
N LYS A 41 -16.75 -7.27 -15.55
CA LYS A 41 -17.44 -6.94 -14.29
C LYS A 41 -16.50 -7.07 -13.09
N PHE A 42 -15.72 -8.16 -13.05
CA PHE A 42 -14.77 -8.41 -11.97
C PHE A 42 -13.66 -7.34 -11.93
N LYS A 43 -13.06 -7.00 -13.08
CA LYS A 43 -12.07 -5.92 -13.18
C LYS A 43 -12.62 -4.59 -12.68
N ASN A 44 -13.85 -4.24 -13.06
CA ASN A 44 -14.50 -3.01 -12.60
C ASN A 44 -14.76 -3.04 -11.09
N GLN A 45 -15.12 -4.19 -10.51
CA GLN A 45 -15.29 -4.33 -9.06
C GLN A 45 -13.95 -4.20 -8.32
N MET A 46 -12.88 -4.80 -8.84
CA MET A 46 -11.54 -4.67 -8.26
C MET A 46 -11.07 -3.21 -8.23
N ILE A 47 -11.29 -2.44 -9.30
CA ILE A 47 -10.97 -1.01 -9.33
C ILE A 47 -11.74 -0.25 -8.24
N LYS A 48 -13.03 -0.56 -8.05
CA LYS A 48 -13.84 0.08 -7.00
C LYS A 48 -13.35 -0.28 -5.60
N ILE A 49 -12.97 -1.54 -5.37
CA ILE A 49 -12.44 -2.00 -4.08
C ILE A 49 -11.10 -1.30 -3.78
N ASP A 50 -10.20 -1.18 -4.76
CA ASP A 50 -8.94 -0.43 -4.63
C ASP A 50 -9.20 1.04 -4.26
N GLN A 51 -10.15 1.70 -4.94
CA GLN A 51 -10.53 3.08 -4.64
C GLN A 51 -11.06 3.24 -3.22
N VAL A 52 -11.97 2.36 -2.78
CA VAL A 52 -12.52 2.39 -1.42
C VAL A 52 -11.44 2.13 -0.38
N SER A 53 -10.52 1.19 -0.64
CA SER A 53 -9.39 0.91 0.24
C SER A 53 -8.47 2.13 0.38
N LYS A 54 -8.14 2.81 -0.73
CA LYS A 54 -7.35 4.05 -0.71
C LYS A 54 -8.03 5.17 0.08
N SER A 55 -9.34 5.37 -0.12
CA SER A 55 -10.10 6.34 0.66
C SER A 55 -10.17 5.98 2.15
N GLY A 56 -10.27 4.69 2.49
CA GLY A 56 -10.25 4.23 3.88
C GLY A 56 -8.94 4.57 4.59
N ILE A 57 -7.80 4.33 3.93
CA ILE A 57 -6.48 4.69 4.45
C ILE A 57 -6.38 6.21 4.63
N GLU A 58 -6.78 6.99 3.62
CA GLU A 58 -6.76 8.45 3.71
C GLU A 58 -7.60 9.00 4.88
N ILE A 59 -8.77 8.42 5.12
CA ILE A 59 -9.62 8.81 6.26
C ILE A 59 -8.94 8.48 7.59
N GLN A 60 -8.34 7.29 7.72
CA GLN A 60 -7.63 6.91 8.94
C GLN A 60 -6.45 7.83 9.22
N ASP A 61 -5.61 8.10 8.21
CA ASP A 61 -4.50 9.02 8.35
C ASP A 61 -4.97 10.45 8.69
N ARG A 62 -6.10 10.90 8.11
CA ARG A 62 -6.67 12.22 8.46
C ARG A 62 -7.14 12.29 9.91
N GLN A 63 -7.69 11.19 10.43
CA GLN A 63 -8.09 11.08 11.84
C GLN A 63 -6.88 11.03 12.79
N GLN A 64 -5.76 10.47 12.33
CA GLN A 64 -4.50 10.37 13.09
C GLN A 64 -3.59 11.58 12.94
N ARG A 65 -3.83 12.45 11.94
CA ARG A 65 -3.02 13.65 11.70
C ARG A 65 -2.70 14.52 12.94
N PRO A 66 -3.63 14.79 13.88
CA PRO A 66 -3.30 15.57 15.08
C PRO A 66 -2.44 14.81 16.10
N ASN A 67 -2.24 13.50 15.92
CA ASN A 67 -1.48 12.68 16.82
C ASN A 67 0.00 12.66 16.45
N LEU A 68 0.85 12.68 17.47
CA LEU A 68 2.29 12.50 17.35
C LEU A 68 2.72 11.31 18.21
N CYS A 69 3.66 10.54 17.70
CA CYS A 69 4.32 9.46 18.40
C CYS A 69 5.65 9.97 18.96
N LEU A 70 5.84 9.83 20.27
CA LEU A 70 7.08 10.18 20.95
C LEU A 70 7.85 8.92 21.31
N THR A 71 9.16 8.89 21.05
CA THR A 71 10.07 7.86 21.54
C THR A 71 11.26 8.49 22.27
N GLY A 72 11.87 7.75 23.21
CA GLY A 72 13.01 8.25 23.98
C GLY A 72 12.66 8.90 25.32
N TYR A 73 11.38 8.96 25.70
CA TYR A 73 10.98 9.44 27.02
C TYR A 73 11.22 8.36 28.10
N PRO A 74 11.80 8.70 29.26
CA PRO A 74 11.99 7.75 30.36
C PRO A 74 10.64 7.34 30.97
N GLU A 75 10.51 6.08 31.39
CA GLU A 75 9.28 5.56 32.03
C GLU A 75 9.14 6.02 33.48
N ASP A 76 10.27 6.38 34.08
CA ASP A 76 10.49 6.63 35.51
C ASP A 76 9.97 8.01 35.95
N GLY A 77 9.33 8.76 35.04
CA GLY A 77 8.84 10.11 35.26
C GLY A 77 7.78 10.15 36.36
N ASN A 78 7.91 11.11 37.28
CA ASN A 78 6.94 11.32 38.34
C ASN A 78 5.57 11.64 37.70
N GLU A 79 4.54 10.84 37.94
CA GLU A 79 3.21 10.97 37.30
C GLU A 79 2.57 12.37 37.48
N ASN A 80 3.14 13.23 38.33
CA ASN A 80 2.66 14.59 38.59
C ASN A 80 3.14 15.64 37.56
N ASP A 81 4.15 15.35 36.74
CA ASP A 81 4.63 16.28 35.69
C ASP A 81 3.80 16.18 34.39
N LYS A 82 2.46 16.21 34.54
CA LYS A 82 1.48 16.08 33.44
C LYS A 82 1.41 17.36 32.60
N LEU A 83 2.49 17.68 31.88
CA LEU A 83 2.48 18.65 30.78
C LEU A 83 1.64 18.17 29.59
N ILE A 84 1.26 16.89 29.57
CA ILE A 84 0.52 16.26 28.48
C ILE A 84 -0.90 15.90 28.95
N GLN A 85 -1.90 16.68 28.48
CA GLN A 85 -3.30 16.60 28.94
C GLN A 85 -4.02 15.28 28.64
N SER A 86 -3.56 14.52 27.65
CA SER A 86 -4.08 13.16 27.37
C SER A 86 -3.06 12.40 26.54
N TYR A 87 -2.38 11.44 27.15
CA TYR A 87 -1.58 10.47 26.43
C TYR A 87 -2.13 9.07 26.64
N TRP A 88 -2.13 8.28 25.58
CA TRP A 88 -2.33 6.85 25.66
C TRP A 88 -0.96 6.19 25.53
N ILE A 89 -0.55 5.42 26.54
CA ILE A 89 0.58 4.51 26.41
C ILE A 89 0.06 3.33 25.58
N GLY A 90 0.24 3.42 24.27
CA GLY A 90 -0.05 2.32 23.36
C GLY A 90 1.09 1.32 23.39
N LEU A 91 0.81 0.07 23.76
CA LEU A 91 1.72 -1.03 23.41
C LEU A 91 1.66 -1.16 21.88
N ASN A 92 2.71 -0.74 21.19
CA ASN A 92 2.83 -0.99 19.75
C ASN A 92 3.12 -2.49 19.57
N PRO A 93 2.16 -3.30 19.05
CA PRO A 93 2.33 -4.74 18.96
C PRO A 93 3.48 -5.14 18.02
N PHE A 94 3.96 -4.23 17.16
CA PHE A 94 5.05 -4.49 16.21
C PHE A 94 6.46 -4.35 16.81
N PHE A 95 6.61 -3.83 18.03
CA PHE A 95 7.91 -3.73 18.72
C PHE A 95 8.05 -4.78 19.84
N GLN A 96 7.71 -6.05 19.58
CA GLN A 96 8.04 -7.14 20.51
C GLN A 96 9.53 -7.49 20.44
N MET A 97 10.40 -6.68 21.05
CA MET A 97 11.80 -7.04 21.32
C MET A 97 12.30 -6.38 22.61
N SER A 98 12.32 -7.18 23.68
CA SER A 98 13.09 -7.19 24.96
C SER A 98 13.71 -5.93 25.64
N TYR A 99 13.66 -4.72 25.09
CA TYR A 99 14.10 -3.47 25.74
C TYR A 99 13.23 -2.30 25.25
N LEU A 100 11.94 -2.38 25.56
CA LEU A 100 10.88 -1.54 24.99
C LEU A 100 10.88 -0.14 25.61
N GLN A 101 11.44 0.85 24.92
CA GLN A 101 11.00 2.23 25.09
C GLN A 101 9.52 2.29 24.66
N HIS A 102 8.61 2.54 25.60
CA HIS A 102 7.20 2.73 25.28
C HIS A 102 7.01 3.93 24.35
N MET A 103 6.18 3.75 23.32
CA MET A 103 5.78 4.83 22.43
C MET A 103 4.60 5.57 23.07
N ILE A 104 4.77 6.86 23.33
CA ILE A 104 3.70 7.68 23.90
C ILE A 104 2.96 8.35 22.75
N LEU A 105 1.66 8.07 22.63
CA LEU A 105 0.80 8.75 21.67
C LEU A 105 0.26 10.03 22.32
N MET A 106 0.65 11.17 21.76
CA MET A 106 0.20 12.47 22.21
C MET A 106 -0.77 13.06 21.19
N GLN A 107 -2.01 13.28 21.58
CA GLN A 107 -2.94 14.09 20.79
C GLN A 107 -2.59 15.55 21.03
N CYS A 108 -2.06 16.24 20.02
CA CYS A 108 -1.70 17.64 20.14
C CYS A 108 -2.97 18.51 20.06
N ILE A 109 -3.08 19.49 20.97
CA ILE A 109 -4.05 20.58 20.80
C ILE A 109 -3.60 21.42 19.60
N GLU A 110 -4.56 21.84 18.76
CA GLU A 110 -4.42 22.56 17.48
C GLU A 110 -3.24 23.56 17.41
N LEU A 111 -2.99 24.33 18.47
CA LEU A 111 -1.95 25.36 18.51
C LEU A 111 -0.51 24.83 18.62
N ALA A 112 -0.29 23.69 19.28
CA ALA A 112 1.04 23.06 19.35
C ALA A 112 1.36 22.29 18.06
N HIS A 113 0.32 21.88 17.33
CA HIS A 113 0.43 21.06 16.14
C HIS A 113 1.06 21.82 14.97
N GLU A 114 0.68 23.09 14.72
CA GLU A 114 1.28 23.89 13.64
C GLU A 114 2.77 24.18 13.87
N GLU A 115 3.18 24.55 15.09
CA GLU A 115 4.58 24.85 15.41
C GLU A 115 5.47 23.57 15.38
N LEU A 116 4.90 22.41 15.71
CA LEU A 116 5.56 21.12 15.59
C LEU A 116 5.60 20.64 14.14
N GLU A 117 4.52 20.79 13.35
CA GLU A 117 4.48 20.43 11.92
C GLU A 117 5.50 21.26 11.11
N GLU A 118 5.63 22.57 11.38
CA GLU A 118 6.60 23.45 10.70
C GLU A 118 8.05 23.02 10.97
N LYS A 119 8.38 22.70 12.23
CA LYS A 119 9.71 22.16 12.58
C LYS A 119 9.92 20.75 12.01
N HIS A 120 8.87 19.93 11.92
CA HIS A 120 8.96 18.53 11.49
C HIS A 120 9.25 18.34 10.00
N GLN A 121 8.88 19.32 9.16
CA GLN A 121 9.18 19.28 7.72
C GLN A 121 10.70 19.27 7.41
N GLU A 122 11.56 19.62 8.37
CA GLU A 122 13.01 19.75 8.17
C GLU A 122 13.87 18.51 8.53
N ASN A 123 13.25 17.32 8.64
CA ASN A 123 13.80 16.04 9.11
C ASN A 123 13.58 15.81 10.61
N MET A 124 13.20 14.57 10.97
CA MET A 124 13.03 14.02 12.32
C MET A 124 13.50 14.96 13.44
N THR A 125 12.55 15.73 13.96
CA THR A 125 12.80 16.69 15.01
C THR A 125 12.99 15.94 16.32
N SER A 126 14.25 15.83 16.74
CA SER A 126 14.53 15.52 18.13
C SER A 126 14.31 16.77 18.97
N ILE A 127 13.45 16.69 19.98
CA ILE A 127 13.24 17.76 20.95
C ILE A 127 13.90 17.38 22.26
N MET A 128 14.46 18.37 22.96
CA MET A 128 15.01 18.17 24.31
C MET A 128 13.93 18.52 25.33
N ILE A 129 13.48 17.56 26.13
CA ILE A 129 12.56 17.80 27.26
C ILE A 129 13.25 17.27 28.51
N GLU A 130 13.45 18.12 29.51
CA GLU A 130 14.04 17.74 30.81
C GLU A 130 15.39 17.02 30.71
N GLY A 131 16.19 17.33 29.69
CA GLY A 131 17.48 16.68 29.44
C GLY A 131 17.41 15.39 28.63
N TYR A 132 16.22 14.91 28.27
CA TYR A 132 16.02 13.76 27.39
C TYR A 132 15.85 14.20 25.94
N GLN A 133 16.54 13.52 25.03
CA GLN A 133 16.37 13.70 23.60
C GLN A 133 15.23 12.79 23.11
N ILE A 134 14.10 13.40 22.77
CA ILE A 134 12.88 12.70 22.35
C ILE A 134 12.70 12.84 20.86
N GLN A 135 12.44 11.73 20.17
CA GLN A 135 12.13 11.74 18.76
C GLN A 135 10.62 11.84 18.57
N VAL A 136 10.20 12.76 17.70
CA VAL A 136 8.80 12.97 17.35
C VAL A 136 8.53 12.43 15.96
N PHE A 137 7.48 11.62 15.81
CA PHE A 137 7.03 11.04 14.55
C PHE A 137 5.55 11.35 14.33
N PRO A 138 5.10 11.41 13.07
CA PRO A 138 3.67 11.48 12.80
C PRO A 138 3.05 10.12 13.10
N ASP A 139 1.87 10.12 13.71
CA ASP A 139 1.03 8.92 13.79
C ASP A 139 0.41 8.67 12.42
N LEU A 140 0.74 7.54 11.82
CA LEU A 140 0.27 7.13 10.50
C LEU A 140 -0.32 5.74 10.62
N CYS A 141 -1.31 5.45 9.77
CA CYS A 141 -1.95 4.15 9.78
C CYS A 141 -0.96 3.06 9.35
N THR A 142 -1.31 1.81 9.66
CA THR A 142 -0.42 0.66 9.45
C THR A 142 -0.05 0.51 7.98
N GLU A 143 -1.02 0.68 7.10
CA GLU A 143 -0.88 0.58 5.65
C GLU A 143 0.08 1.63 5.09
N THR A 144 -0.05 2.89 5.54
CA THR A 144 0.85 3.99 5.15
C THR A 144 2.27 3.74 5.64
N LEU A 145 2.45 3.27 6.89
CA LEU A 145 3.76 2.90 7.42
C LEU A 145 4.40 1.75 6.64
N GLN A 146 3.63 0.70 6.32
CA GLN A 146 4.10 -0.43 5.53
C GLN A 146 4.52 0.01 4.13
N TRP A 147 3.71 0.86 3.47
CA TRP A 147 4.04 1.39 2.15
C TRP A 147 5.32 2.23 2.16
N ARG A 148 5.50 3.12 3.16
CA ARG A 148 6.75 3.90 3.31
C ARG A 148 7.96 3.01 3.53
N ARG A 149 7.84 1.93 4.34
CA ARG A 149 8.91 0.94 4.53
C ARG A 149 9.24 0.22 3.23
N TYR A 150 8.23 -0.17 2.45
CA TYR A 150 8.42 -0.79 1.15
C TYR A 150 9.16 0.14 0.17
N MET A 151 8.76 1.41 0.09
CA MET A 151 9.36 2.41 -0.79
C MET A 151 10.72 2.92 -0.31
N PHE A 152 11.11 2.67 0.95
CA PHE A 152 12.33 3.20 1.54
C PHE A 152 13.58 2.84 0.73
N GLN A 153 13.68 1.60 0.24
CA GLN A 153 14.81 1.18 -0.59
C GLN A 153 14.91 2.00 -1.87
N ASP A 154 13.75 2.37 -2.44
CA ASP A 154 13.71 3.13 -3.68
C ASP A 154 14.04 4.60 -3.46
N CYS A 155 13.58 5.17 -2.34
CA CYS A 155 14.00 6.48 -1.87
C CYS A 155 15.51 6.58 -1.64
N GLN A 156 16.15 5.54 -1.12
CA GLN A 156 17.62 5.51 -1.00
C GLN A 156 18.31 5.57 -2.36
N ILE A 157 17.72 4.98 -3.39
CA ILE A 157 18.26 5.02 -4.76
C ILE A 157 18.07 6.41 -5.37
N LEU A 158 16.88 7.02 -5.20
CA LEU A 158 16.65 8.41 -5.60
C LEU A 158 17.67 9.34 -4.93
N LYS A 159 17.87 9.20 -3.62
CA LYS A 159 18.86 9.95 -2.85
C LYS A 159 20.28 9.77 -3.37
N LYS A 160 20.70 8.52 -3.66
CA LYS A 160 22.02 8.21 -4.24
C LYS A 160 22.25 8.88 -5.59
N ASN A 161 21.20 9.07 -6.37
CA ASN A 161 21.24 9.74 -7.68
C ASN A 161 20.95 11.24 -7.58
N THR A 162 21.04 11.83 -6.37
CA THR A 162 20.77 13.26 -6.12
C THR A 162 19.36 13.72 -6.56
N ILE A 163 18.42 12.79 -6.65
CA ILE A 163 17.02 13.08 -6.95
C ILE A 163 16.34 13.47 -5.64
N ILE A 164 15.88 14.72 -5.57
CA ILE A 164 15.10 15.23 -4.46
C ILE A 164 13.73 14.54 -4.50
N TYR A 165 13.36 13.93 -3.39
CA TYR A 165 12.06 13.32 -3.19
C TYR A 165 11.42 13.84 -1.90
N SER A 166 10.10 13.77 -1.85
CA SER A 166 9.28 14.10 -0.68
C SER A 166 8.22 13.04 -0.48
N TRP A 167 7.76 12.88 0.76
CA TRP A 167 6.60 12.06 1.05
C TRP A 167 5.35 12.95 0.96
N GLY A 168 4.43 12.57 0.09
CA GLY A 168 3.09 13.13 0.04
C GLY A 168 2.16 12.43 1.02
N PHE A 169 1.20 13.17 1.55
CA PHE A 169 0.14 12.62 2.38
C PHE A 169 -1.06 12.19 1.53
N PRO A 170 -1.68 11.01 1.78
CA PRO A 170 -1.28 9.97 2.74
C PRO A 170 -0.23 9.00 2.17
N ILE A 171 -0.37 8.58 0.90
CA ILE A 171 0.46 7.55 0.26
C ILE A 171 0.82 7.97 -1.18
N PHE A 172 1.79 8.86 -1.33
CA PHE A 172 2.51 8.99 -2.60
C PHE A 172 3.94 9.49 -2.41
N GLY A 173 4.82 9.08 -3.31
CA GLY A 173 6.18 9.59 -3.40
C GLY A 173 6.22 10.73 -4.40
N GLY A 174 6.59 11.92 -3.95
CA GLY A 174 6.91 13.04 -4.81
C GLY A 174 8.38 13.01 -5.18
N PHE A 175 8.74 13.25 -6.44
CA PHE A 175 10.15 13.51 -6.79
C PHE A 175 10.29 14.41 -8.01
N SER A 176 11.38 15.17 -8.08
CA SER A 176 11.69 16.03 -9.22
C SER A 176 12.81 15.40 -10.07
N TYR A 177 12.54 15.14 -11.34
CA TYR A 177 13.50 14.56 -12.28
C TYR A 177 13.44 15.29 -13.62
N ASN A 178 14.60 15.70 -14.16
CA ASN A 178 14.70 16.46 -15.41
C ASN A 178 13.78 17.70 -15.46
N GLY A 179 13.68 18.43 -14.35
CA GLY A 179 12.87 19.65 -14.24
C GLY A 179 11.36 19.41 -14.18
N LYS A 180 10.90 18.16 -14.04
CA LYS A 180 9.49 17.81 -13.88
C LYS A 180 9.25 17.13 -12.54
N TYR A 181 8.15 17.50 -11.90
CA TYR A 181 7.67 16.85 -10.68
C TYR A 181 6.77 15.66 -11.03
N TYR A 182 6.99 14.54 -10.34
CA TYR A 182 6.22 13.31 -10.46
C TYR A 182 5.66 12.93 -9.11
N SER A 183 4.40 12.47 -9.11
CA SER A 183 3.76 11.80 -7.98
C SER A 183 3.54 10.34 -8.37
N VAL A 184 3.95 9.43 -7.51
CA VAL A 184 3.88 7.97 -7.76
C VAL A 184 3.30 7.25 -6.56
N ASP A 185 2.46 6.26 -6.83
CA ASP A 185 1.88 5.35 -5.84
C ASP A 185 2.56 3.96 -5.83
N THR A 186 3.35 3.67 -6.88
CA THR A 186 3.96 2.36 -7.13
C THR A 186 5.43 2.48 -7.50
N LYS A 187 6.18 1.43 -7.17
CA LYS A 187 7.60 1.27 -7.53
C LYS A 187 7.79 1.23 -9.04
N GLU A 188 6.90 0.55 -9.74
CA GLU A 188 6.92 0.39 -11.20
C GLU A 188 6.82 1.75 -11.90
N GLU A 189 6.05 2.69 -11.34
CA GLU A 189 5.95 4.02 -11.90
C GLU A 189 7.25 4.82 -11.69
N VAL A 190 7.91 4.73 -10.52
CA VAL A 190 9.23 5.37 -10.30
C VAL A 190 10.22 4.92 -11.37
N LEU A 191 10.29 3.61 -11.63
CA LEU A 191 11.17 3.01 -12.64
C LEU A 191 10.84 3.53 -14.05
N LYS A 192 9.56 3.49 -14.41
CA LYS A 192 9.08 3.92 -15.73
C LYS A 192 9.38 5.40 -15.99
N ARG A 193 9.28 6.26 -14.98
CA ARG A 193 9.47 7.72 -15.09
C ARG A 193 10.94 8.13 -15.08
N THR A 194 11.75 7.48 -14.26
CA THR A 194 13.19 7.78 -14.15
C THR A 194 13.99 7.18 -15.30
N GLY A 195 13.46 6.13 -15.94
CA GLY A 195 14.15 5.40 -17.00
C GLY A 195 15.38 4.65 -16.48
N MET A 196 15.53 4.50 -15.17
CA MET A 196 16.65 3.80 -14.55
C MET A 196 16.53 2.29 -14.85
N PRO A 197 17.39 1.74 -15.73
CA PRO A 197 17.30 0.35 -16.14
C PRO A 197 17.77 -0.50 -14.97
N HIS A 198 16.85 -1.27 -14.40
CA HIS A 198 17.13 -2.23 -13.33
C HIS A 198 17.72 -1.61 -12.06
N PHE A 199 16.81 -1.25 -11.15
CA PHE A 199 17.03 -1.52 -9.74
C PHE A 199 17.40 -3.01 -9.65
N ILE A 200 18.70 -3.27 -9.53
CA ILE A 200 19.23 -4.61 -9.31
C ILE A 200 18.41 -5.20 -8.18
N ARG A 201 17.73 -6.32 -8.43
CA ARG A 201 17.11 -7.12 -7.38
C ARG A 201 18.19 -7.31 -6.33
N TYR A 202 18.10 -6.58 -5.21
CA TYR A 202 18.69 -7.09 -3.99
C TYR A 202 18.07 -8.47 -3.82
N PRO A 203 18.85 -9.53 -3.62
CA PRO A 203 18.28 -10.83 -3.36
C PRO A 203 17.43 -10.69 -2.09
N HIS A 204 16.12 -10.51 -2.28
CA HIS A 204 15.16 -10.74 -1.22
C HIS A 204 15.28 -12.23 -0.91
N THR A 205 16.04 -12.55 0.13
CA THR A 205 15.76 -13.72 0.94
C THR A 205 14.28 -13.66 1.26
N GLN A 206 13.50 -14.53 0.61
CA GLN A 206 12.13 -14.82 0.97
C GLN A 206 12.16 -15.52 2.33
N SER A 207 12.32 -14.75 3.40
CA SER A 207 11.83 -15.15 4.71
C SER A 207 10.46 -14.52 4.88
N HIS A 208 9.48 -15.06 4.15
CA HIS A 208 8.13 -15.14 4.69
C HIS A 208 8.17 -16.17 5.83
N THR A 209 8.82 -15.83 6.93
CA THR A 209 8.43 -16.40 8.21
C THR A 209 7.25 -15.57 8.66
N ASN A 210 6.07 -16.19 8.62
CA ASN A 210 4.95 -15.83 9.49
C ASN A 210 5.53 -15.64 10.90
N ILE A 211 5.66 -14.39 11.31
CA ILE A 211 5.84 -14.03 12.70
C ILE A 211 4.66 -13.11 12.98
N PHE A 212 3.91 -13.56 13.98
CA PHE A 212 2.65 -13.04 14.49
C PHE A 212 2.69 -11.54 14.79
#